data_AF-A0A0C3GB97-F1
#
_entry.id   AF-A0A0C3GB97-F1
#
_cell.length_a   1.000
_cell.length_b   1.000
_cell.length_c   1.000
_cell.angle_alpha   90.00
_cell.angle_beta   90.00
_cell.angle_gamma   90.00
#
_symmetry.space_group_name_H-M   'P 1'
#
loop_
_entity.id
_entity.type
_entity.pdbx_description
1 polymer ?
#
loop_
_entity_poly.entity_id
_entity_poly.type
_entity_poly.pdbx_seq_one_letter_code
_entity_poly.pdbx_strand_id
1 'polypeptide(L)'
;MLKLGLVTSSPTVRLKDHNRAVQLRRNASGDGPQPPNRLAASIDLSDLPYQQYDWSQAHGACCENAIGYMPIPVGAAGQLLVDGIPYHVPMVTTEGVLAASIMRGCKAINLTPVASSPNLERAAAAKIWLDSTKCQRMMKRAFDSTSRFARFSGITTILVGSQLFIRFKATAGDAMEMNMTSKGAEAALTMMGKEGFPDMYILSLSGNYCADKKAAAVNWIEVPADVLSFVLIIDVDTLVKLIQVKNLVGSAVAGALGSFNAHAANIVATVFIATGQDGAQIAESASCLTTMMNVQGELHISVSMPSLEVATAGGGTVLRLQSTMHNMLGVRGPHTRNPGDNAGRLARIIAAAVLAGEVSLCSALAAGQLVRSHMLYNRKGSA
;
A
#
# COMPACT_ATOMS: atom_id res chain seq x y z
N MET A 1 10.43 -17.54 48.02
CA MET A 1 10.17 -18.41 46.86
C MET A 1 8.72 -18.26 46.43
N LEU A 2 8.46 -17.72 45.24
CA LEU A 2 7.19 -17.94 44.54
C LEU A 2 7.33 -19.26 43.79
N LYS A 3 6.73 -20.34 44.31
CA LYS A 3 6.67 -21.61 43.56
C LYS A 3 5.85 -21.41 42.28
N LEU A 4 6.11 -22.22 41.25
CA LEU A 4 5.38 -22.17 39.99
C LEU A 4 3.86 -22.37 40.23
N GLY A 5 3.13 -21.27 40.21
CA GLY A 5 1.71 -21.25 39.90
C GLY A 5 1.53 -20.96 38.43
N LEU A 6 1.14 -21.98 37.65
CA LEU A 6 0.13 -21.74 36.62
C LEU A 6 -1.02 -21.00 37.31
N VAL A 7 -1.43 -19.83 36.80
CA VAL A 7 -2.12 -18.80 37.59
C VAL A 7 -3.40 -19.33 38.26
N THR A 8 -3.26 -19.75 39.51
CA THR A 8 -4.38 -19.94 40.42
C THR A 8 -4.78 -18.57 40.96
N SER A 9 -6.08 -18.34 41.06
CA SER A 9 -6.71 -17.06 41.38
C SER A 9 -6.61 -16.66 42.87
N SER A 10 -5.42 -16.80 43.46
CA SER A 10 -5.14 -16.37 44.83
C SER A 10 -5.08 -14.84 44.91
N PRO A 11 -5.95 -14.18 45.70
CA PRO A 11 -6.17 -12.73 45.60
C PRO A 11 -5.11 -11.86 46.32
N THR A 12 -4.10 -12.45 46.96
CA THR A 12 -3.38 -11.82 48.07
C THR A 12 -2.22 -10.87 47.72
N VAL A 13 -1.67 -10.88 46.50
CA VAL A 13 -0.71 -9.85 46.04
C VAL A 13 -0.90 -9.49 44.56
N ARG A 14 -1.77 -8.52 44.28
CA ARG A 14 -1.71 -7.79 42.99
C ARG A 14 -0.54 -6.80 43.04
N LEU A 15 0.56 -7.13 42.35
CA LEU A 15 1.66 -6.19 42.12
C LEU A 15 1.15 -4.99 41.30
N LYS A 16 1.19 -3.79 41.87
CA LYS A 16 0.82 -2.54 41.18
C LYS A 16 1.82 -2.15 40.08
N ASP A 17 3.05 -2.66 40.17
CA ASP A 17 4.08 -2.49 39.15
C ASP A 17 4.07 -3.69 38.18
N HIS A 18 3.56 -3.45 36.97
CA HIS A 18 3.52 -4.45 35.91
C HIS A 18 4.91 -4.80 35.34
N ASN A 19 5.88 -3.87 35.32
CA ASN A 19 7.26 -4.15 34.91
C ASN A 19 7.92 -5.12 35.90
N ARG A 20 7.80 -4.87 37.21
CA ARG A 20 8.29 -5.79 38.25
C ARG A 20 7.57 -7.14 38.19
N ALA A 21 6.27 -7.17 37.85
CA ALA A 21 5.55 -8.42 37.65
C ALA A 21 6.08 -9.23 36.44
N VAL A 22 6.48 -8.58 35.33
CA VAL A 22 7.16 -9.26 34.20
C VAL A 22 8.54 -9.78 34.63
N GLN A 23 9.33 -8.94 35.30
CA GLN A 23 10.67 -9.32 35.79
C GLN A 23 10.63 -10.54 36.71
N LEU A 24 9.69 -10.58 37.67
CA LEU A 24 9.57 -11.72 38.60
C LEU A 24 9.15 -13.02 37.90
N ARG A 25 8.36 -12.95 36.82
CA ARG A 25 8.03 -14.12 35.98
C ARG A 25 9.25 -14.64 35.23
N ARG A 26 10.03 -13.75 34.60
CA ARG A 26 11.29 -14.10 33.92
C ARG A 26 12.26 -14.83 34.84
N ASN A 27 12.44 -14.32 36.06
CA ASN A 27 13.30 -14.97 37.06
C ASN A 27 12.74 -16.35 37.46
N ALA A 28 11.42 -16.46 37.71
CA ALA A 28 10.79 -17.72 38.08
C ALA A 28 10.85 -18.80 36.97
N SER A 29 11.03 -18.42 35.70
CA SER A 29 11.30 -19.35 34.59
C SER A 29 12.69 -19.99 34.64
N GLY A 30 13.63 -19.46 35.43
CA GLY A 30 14.94 -20.08 35.67
C GLY A 30 14.94 -21.08 36.85
N ASP A 31 14.18 -20.79 37.90
CA ASP A 31 14.25 -21.47 39.22
C ASP A 31 13.25 -22.64 39.40
N GLY A 32 12.63 -23.11 38.31
CA GLY A 32 11.58 -24.15 38.37
C GLY A 32 12.10 -25.59 38.49
N PRO A 33 11.30 -26.53 39.04
CA PRO A 33 11.61 -27.96 38.93
C PRO A 33 11.58 -28.36 37.45
N GLN A 34 12.73 -28.83 36.94
CA GLN A 34 12.90 -29.07 35.51
C GLN A 34 11.95 -30.18 35.01
N PRO A 35 11.31 -30.01 33.83
CA PRO A 35 10.57 -31.09 33.20
C PRO A 35 11.53 -32.25 32.87
N PRO A 36 11.06 -33.51 32.82
CA PRO A 36 11.94 -34.69 32.69
C PRO A 36 12.71 -34.78 31.36
N ASN A 37 12.49 -33.85 30.42
CA ASN A 37 13.24 -33.76 29.18
C ASN A 37 14.56 -33.01 29.41
N ARG A 38 15.69 -33.73 29.39
CA ARG A 38 17.06 -33.26 29.72
C ARG A 38 17.65 -32.15 28.83
N LEU A 39 16.86 -31.52 27.97
CA LEU A 39 17.23 -30.35 27.17
C LEU A 39 16.91 -29.02 27.86
N ALA A 40 16.14 -29.03 28.95
CA ALA A 40 15.85 -27.84 29.76
C ALA A 40 17.04 -27.47 30.66
N ALA A 41 18.03 -26.80 30.07
CA ALA A 41 18.86 -25.85 30.83
C ALA A 41 17.98 -24.67 31.30
N SER A 42 18.45 -23.88 32.27
CA SER A 42 17.79 -22.64 32.68
C SER A 42 17.52 -21.75 31.47
N ILE A 43 16.26 -21.39 31.23
CA ILE A 43 15.86 -20.58 30.07
C ILE A 43 16.47 -19.19 30.21
N ASP A 44 17.53 -18.91 29.46
CA ASP A 44 18.02 -17.54 29.34
C ASP A 44 17.04 -16.72 28.50
N LEU A 45 16.70 -15.55 29.03
CA LEU A 45 15.81 -14.57 28.41
C LEU A 45 16.51 -13.22 28.21
N SER A 46 17.84 -13.15 28.43
CA SER A 46 18.69 -11.95 28.31
C SER A 46 18.37 -11.10 27.08
N ASP A 47 18.38 -11.71 25.90
CA ASP A 47 18.09 -11.06 24.60
C ASP A 47 16.61 -10.68 24.38
N LEU A 48 15.66 -11.26 25.13
CA LEU A 48 14.23 -10.91 25.02
C LEU A 48 13.94 -9.64 25.83
N PRO A 49 13.67 -8.47 25.22
CA PRO A 49 13.46 -7.24 25.97
C PRO A 49 12.13 -7.25 26.73
N TYR A 50 12.10 -6.53 27.85
CA TYR A 50 10.90 -6.33 28.67
C TYR A 50 10.79 -4.93 29.31
N GLN A 51 11.91 -4.22 29.40
CA GLN A 51 11.98 -2.86 29.94
C GLN A 51 11.48 -1.84 28.91
N GLN A 52 11.18 -0.62 29.35
CA GLN A 52 10.71 0.50 28.51
C GLN A 52 9.37 0.27 27.78
N TYR A 53 8.72 -0.88 27.97
CA TYR A 53 7.38 -1.17 27.48
C TYR A 53 6.31 -0.78 28.52
N ASP A 54 5.19 -0.23 28.05
CA ASP A 54 4.05 0.15 28.90
C ASP A 54 3.11 -1.05 29.10
N TRP A 55 3.47 -1.92 30.04
CA TRP A 55 2.72 -3.11 30.38
C TRP A 55 1.30 -2.85 30.91
N SER A 56 0.95 -1.62 31.28
CA SER A 56 -0.42 -1.28 31.70
C SER A 56 -1.44 -1.40 30.55
N GLN A 57 -0.99 -1.26 29.30
CA GLN A 57 -1.83 -1.34 28.11
C GLN A 57 -2.12 -2.79 27.67
N ALA A 58 -1.24 -3.74 28.04
CA ALA A 58 -1.38 -5.15 27.66
C ALA A 58 -2.00 -6.01 28.77
N HIS A 59 -1.82 -5.64 30.04
CA HIS A 59 -2.26 -6.44 31.19
C HIS A 59 -3.79 -6.48 31.31
N GLY A 60 -4.37 -7.68 31.13
CA GLY A 60 -5.82 -7.88 31.19
C GLY A 60 -6.58 -7.32 29.97
N ALA A 61 -5.87 -7.06 28.86
CA ALA A 61 -6.44 -6.54 27.62
C ALA A 61 -5.83 -7.17 26.35
N CYS A 62 -4.56 -7.56 26.36
CA CYS A 62 -3.87 -8.11 25.19
C CYS A 62 -2.90 -9.27 25.48
N CYS A 63 -2.40 -9.46 26.70
CA CYS A 63 -1.45 -10.54 27.01
C CYS A 63 -1.37 -10.92 28.50
N GLU A 64 -1.75 -12.16 28.81
CA GLU A 64 -1.51 -12.84 30.08
C GLU A 64 -0.09 -13.42 30.12
N ASN A 65 0.45 -13.64 31.32
CA ASN A 65 1.73 -14.33 31.56
C ASN A 65 3.01 -13.77 30.89
N ALA A 66 2.92 -12.72 30.06
CA ALA A 66 4.00 -11.92 29.46
C ALA A 66 5.37 -11.95 30.20
N ILE A 67 6.40 -12.39 29.48
CA ILE A 67 7.82 -12.46 29.93
C ILE A 67 8.73 -11.45 29.22
N GLY A 68 8.18 -10.65 28.31
CA GLY A 68 8.90 -9.74 27.42
C GLY A 68 8.09 -9.50 26.15
N TYR A 69 8.59 -8.65 25.25
CA TYR A 69 8.00 -8.37 23.95
C TYR A 69 8.98 -8.72 22.83
N MET A 70 8.46 -9.05 21.64
CA MET A 70 9.29 -9.37 20.48
C MET A 70 9.49 -8.12 19.60
N PRO A 71 10.71 -7.55 19.48
CA PRO A 71 10.99 -6.49 18.53
C PRO A 71 11.06 -7.07 17.11
N ILE A 72 10.23 -6.57 16.20
CA ILE A 72 10.25 -6.95 14.78
C ILE A 72 10.46 -5.68 13.94
N PRO A 73 11.31 -5.70 12.88
CA PRO A 73 11.59 -4.50 12.09
C PRO A 73 10.33 -3.88 11.47
N VAL A 74 10.25 -2.54 11.52
CA VAL A 74 9.18 -1.76 10.91
C VAL A 74 9.73 -1.02 9.68
N GLY A 75 9.22 -1.35 8.50
CA GLY A 75 9.44 -0.62 7.25
C GLY A 75 8.20 0.20 6.85
N ALA A 76 8.32 0.92 5.74
CA ALA A 76 7.20 1.60 5.10
C ALA A 76 7.28 1.49 3.57
N ALA A 77 6.15 1.30 2.91
CA ALA A 77 6.03 1.25 1.45
C ALA A 77 5.10 2.36 0.94
N GLY A 78 5.49 3.06 -0.13
CA GLY A 78 4.69 4.14 -0.70
C GLY A 78 5.53 5.18 -1.45
N GLN A 79 4.96 6.34 -1.81
CA GLN A 79 3.55 6.72 -1.59
C GLN A 79 2.59 5.84 -2.40
N LEU A 80 1.55 5.32 -1.77
CA LEU A 80 0.45 4.59 -2.40
C LEU A 80 -0.76 5.52 -2.48
N LEU A 81 -1.27 5.79 -3.69
CA LEU A 81 -2.44 6.64 -3.88
C LEU A 81 -3.72 5.81 -3.72
N VAL A 82 -4.54 6.12 -2.71
CA VAL A 82 -5.84 5.45 -2.46
C VAL A 82 -6.92 6.52 -2.35
N ASP A 83 -7.94 6.46 -3.21
CA ASP A 83 -9.00 7.47 -3.33
C ASP A 83 -8.47 8.92 -3.51
N GLY A 84 -7.33 9.08 -4.17
CA GLY A 84 -6.65 10.36 -4.36
C GLY A 84 -5.81 10.85 -3.17
N ILE A 85 -5.72 10.08 -2.08
CA ILE A 85 -4.93 10.41 -0.89
C ILE A 85 -3.64 9.55 -0.89
N PRO A 86 -2.44 10.15 -0.74
CA PRO A 86 -1.19 9.40 -0.66
C PRO A 86 -0.93 8.86 0.75
N TYR A 87 -0.65 7.57 0.87
CA TYR A 87 -0.28 6.90 2.12
C TYR A 87 1.14 6.32 2.07
N HIS A 88 1.81 6.32 3.21
CA HIS A 88 2.93 5.41 3.46
C HIS A 88 2.39 4.25 4.30
N VAL A 89 2.40 3.04 3.74
CA VAL A 89 1.87 1.84 4.39
C VAL A 89 2.91 1.28 5.35
N PRO A 90 2.66 1.24 6.67
CA PRO A 90 3.58 0.66 7.64
C PRO A 90 3.58 -0.86 7.54
N MET A 91 4.76 -1.47 7.65
CA MET A 91 4.97 -2.90 7.42
C MET A 91 5.90 -3.48 8.48
N VAL A 92 5.40 -4.38 9.33
CA VAL A 92 6.24 -5.12 10.29
C VAL A 92 6.63 -6.47 9.67
N THR A 93 7.91 -6.68 9.38
CA THR A 93 8.38 -7.92 8.72
C THR A 93 9.84 -8.25 9.03
N THR A 94 10.17 -9.54 8.93
CA THR A 94 11.55 -10.06 8.84
C THR A 94 11.93 -10.50 7.42
N GLU A 95 11.00 -10.49 6.46
CA GLU A 95 11.29 -10.89 5.08
C GLU A 95 11.99 -9.77 4.31
N GLY A 96 13.20 -10.05 3.82
CA GLY A 96 13.95 -9.13 2.95
C GLY A 96 13.21 -8.83 1.64
N VAL A 97 13.45 -7.64 1.08
CA VAL A 97 12.83 -7.09 -0.16
C VAL A 97 11.33 -6.75 -0.06
N LEU A 98 10.52 -7.37 0.80
CA LEU A 98 9.05 -7.26 0.75
C LEU A 98 8.52 -5.81 0.64
N ALA A 99 8.90 -4.92 1.56
CA ALA A 99 8.49 -3.51 1.53
C ALA A 99 9.01 -2.74 0.29
N ALA A 100 10.20 -3.07 -0.21
CA ALA A 100 10.75 -2.49 -1.43
C ALA A 100 10.03 -2.98 -2.70
N SER A 101 9.56 -4.23 -2.70
CA SER A 101 8.71 -4.77 -3.76
C SER A 101 7.37 -4.03 -3.82
N ILE A 102 6.72 -3.82 -2.68
CA ILE A 102 5.45 -3.08 -2.65
C ILE A 102 5.65 -1.61 -3.03
N MET A 103 6.76 -0.97 -2.62
CA MET A 103 7.14 0.37 -3.08
C MET A 103 7.33 0.44 -4.61
N ARG A 104 7.91 -0.59 -5.24
CA ARG A 104 7.99 -0.72 -6.72
C ARG A 104 6.60 -0.80 -7.35
N GLY A 105 5.68 -1.53 -6.72
CA GLY A 105 4.26 -1.59 -7.10
C GLY A 105 3.56 -0.23 -6.99
N CYS A 106 3.67 0.45 -5.85
CA CYS A 106 3.10 1.79 -5.63
C CYS A 106 3.54 2.79 -6.71
N LYS A 107 4.82 2.73 -7.12
CA LYS A 107 5.36 3.58 -8.20
C LYS A 107 4.70 3.35 -9.55
N ALA A 108 4.21 2.14 -9.84
CA ALA A 108 3.55 1.83 -11.11
C ALA A 108 2.10 2.38 -11.20
N ILE A 109 1.48 2.79 -10.08
CA ILE A 109 0.04 3.02 -9.97
C ILE A 109 -0.41 4.51 -10.15
N ASN A 110 0.47 5.52 -10.00
CA ASN A 110 0.06 6.85 -9.46
C ASN A 110 0.03 8.15 -10.39
N LEU A 111 -0.44 8.22 -11.67
CA LEU A 111 0.16 9.22 -12.63
C LEU A 111 -0.63 10.26 -13.55
N THR A 112 -1.93 10.65 -13.44
CA THR A 112 -2.70 11.01 -14.72
C THR A 112 -3.97 12.04 -14.72
N PRO A 113 -3.87 13.32 -15.24
CA PRO A 113 -4.81 14.53 -15.59
C PRO A 113 -6.20 14.59 -16.40
N VAL A 114 -6.73 15.79 -16.92
CA VAL A 114 -7.97 16.05 -17.83
C VAL A 114 -8.14 17.44 -18.63
N ALA A 115 -8.99 17.54 -19.72
CA ALA A 115 -9.62 18.77 -20.37
C ALA A 115 -10.86 18.53 -21.36
N SER A 116 -11.22 19.40 -22.37
CA SER A 116 -12.33 19.22 -23.41
C SER A 116 -12.20 19.98 -24.81
N SER A 117 -13.16 19.87 -25.77
CA SER A 117 -13.16 20.35 -27.22
C SER A 117 -14.57 20.46 -27.91
N PRO A 118 -14.76 21.18 -29.07
CA PRO A 118 -16.07 21.39 -29.73
C PRO A 118 -16.49 20.37 -30.81
N ASN A 119 -15.59 19.70 -31.54
CA ASN A 119 -15.93 18.62 -32.49
C ASN A 119 -14.81 17.55 -32.59
N LEU A 120 -15.16 16.35 -33.09
CA LEU A 120 -14.28 15.17 -33.14
C LEU A 120 -13.02 15.39 -33.97
N GLU A 121 -13.16 16.02 -35.13
CA GLU A 121 -12.07 16.27 -36.07
C GLU A 121 -11.08 17.31 -35.50
N ARG A 122 -11.60 18.37 -34.86
CA ARG A 122 -10.80 19.36 -34.13
C ARG A 122 -10.10 18.75 -32.92
N ALA A 123 -10.79 17.89 -32.17
CA ALA A 123 -10.23 17.15 -31.05
C ALA A 123 -9.10 16.20 -31.50
N ALA A 124 -9.22 15.56 -32.66
CA ALA A 124 -8.19 14.70 -33.24
C ALA A 124 -6.97 15.53 -33.70
N ALA A 125 -7.19 16.64 -34.40
CA ALA A 125 -6.13 17.58 -34.77
C ALA A 125 -5.40 18.15 -33.53
N ALA A 126 -6.14 18.44 -32.46
CA ALA A 126 -5.59 18.86 -31.18
C ALA A 126 -4.79 17.75 -30.49
N LYS A 127 -5.23 16.49 -30.52
CA LYS A 127 -4.43 15.34 -30.05
C LYS A 127 -3.10 15.24 -30.81
N ILE A 128 -3.15 15.23 -32.15
CA ILE A 128 -1.96 15.15 -33.01
C ILE A 128 -1.00 16.33 -32.73
N TRP A 129 -1.54 17.53 -32.49
CA TRP A 129 -0.74 18.69 -32.10
C TRP A 129 -0.11 18.52 -30.71
N LEU A 130 -0.88 18.07 -29.70
CA LEU A 130 -0.41 17.84 -28.33
C LEU A 130 0.70 16.78 -28.25
N ASP A 131 0.59 15.72 -29.05
CA ASP A 131 1.59 14.65 -29.14
C ASP A 131 2.89 15.13 -29.85
N SER A 132 2.89 16.31 -30.48
CA SER A 132 4.05 16.84 -31.20
C SER A 132 5.15 17.42 -30.29
N THR A 133 6.42 17.21 -30.67
CA THR A 133 7.58 17.81 -30.00
C THR A 133 7.63 19.34 -30.07
N LYS A 134 6.87 19.99 -30.97
CA LYS A 134 6.70 21.46 -30.95
C LYS A 134 5.81 21.85 -29.76
N CYS A 135 4.62 21.25 -29.67
CA CYS A 135 3.66 21.54 -28.60
C CYS A 135 4.20 21.18 -27.22
N GLN A 136 4.79 19.99 -27.02
CA GLN A 136 5.31 19.58 -25.70
C GLN A 136 6.33 20.59 -25.12
N ARG A 137 7.16 21.23 -25.97
CA ARG A 137 8.08 22.30 -25.56
C ARG A 137 7.37 23.63 -25.25
N MET A 138 6.26 23.93 -25.92
CA MET A 138 5.45 25.13 -25.67
C MET A 138 4.60 24.97 -24.40
N MET A 139 3.93 23.83 -24.23
CA MET A 139 3.22 23.45 -23.01
C MET A 139 4.13 23.46 -21.80
N LYS A 140 5.34 22.89 -21.91
CA LYS A 140 6.34 22.97 -20.84
C LYS A 140 6.69 24.40 -20.46
N ARG A 141 6.93 25.30 -21.42
CA ARG A 141 7.24 26.71 -21.15
C ARG A 141 6.07 27.44 -20.48
N ALA A 142 4.85 27.25 -20.98
CA ALA A 142 3.65 27.87 -20.41
C ALA A 142 3.42 27.39 -18.97
N PHE A 143 3.43 26.07 -18.74
CA PHE A 143 3.20 25.46 -17.43
C PHE A 143 4.31 25.83 -16.42
N ASP A 144 5.59 25.66 -16.78
CA ASP A 144 6.72 25.95 -15.89
C ASP A 144 6.82 27.45 -15.54
N SER A 145 6.25 28.36 -16.35
CA SER A 145 6.20 29.79 -16.02
C SER A 145 5.22 30.15 -14.89
N THR A 146 4.28 29.27 -14.54
CA THR A 146 3.26 29.55 -13.52
C THR A 146 3.78 29.44 -12.08
N SER A 147 4.90 28.72 -11.87
CA SER A 147 5.51 28.53 -10.55
C SER A 147 6.98 28.16 -10.64
N ARG A 148 7.80 28.73 -9.75
CA ARG A 148 9.22 28.36 -9.57
C ARG A 148 9.44 26.90 -9.20
N PHE A 149 8.42 26.18 -8.73
CA PHE A 149 8.47 24.77 -8.32
C PHE A 149 7.75 23.81 -9.27
N ALA A 150 6.72 24.27 -10.01
CA ALA A 150 5.95 23.43 -10.91
C ALA A 150 6.79 23.05 -12.15
N ARG A 151 6.94 21.76 -12.43
CA ARG A 151 7.67 21.26 -13.60
C ARG A 151 6.85 20.26 -14.38
N PHE A 152 6.39 20.69 -15.55
CA PHE A 152 5.72 19.88 -16.55
C PHE A 152 6.58 18.69 -16.98
N SER A 153 5.99 17.50 -16.96
CA SER A 153 6.63 16.25 -17.40
C SER A 153 5.95 15.61 -18.61
N GLY A 154 4.70 15.96 -18.94
CA GLY A 154 4.05 15.55 -20.19
C GLY A 154 2.55 15.75 -20.23
N ILE A 155 1.93 15.30 -21.32
CA ILE A 155 0.48 15.25 -21.53
C ILE A 155 0.14 13.89 -22.16
N THR A 156 -0.97 13.27 -21.75
CA THR A 156 -1.65 12.19 -22.50
C THR A 156 -3.01 12.70 -22.99
N THR A 157 -3.67 12.05 -23.94
CA THR A 157 -4.96 12.53 -24.47
C THR A 157 -5.91 11.38 -24.81
N ILE A 158 -7.17 11.48 -24.37
CA ILE A 158 -8.30 10.65 -24.84
C ILE A 158 -9.37 11.54 -25.48
N LEU A 159 -10.14 10.98 -26.41
CA LEU A 159 -11.10 11.69 -27.24
C LEU A 159 -12.46 10.98 -27.15
N VAL A 160 -13.53 11.69 -26.79
CA VAL A 160 -14.90 11.14 -26.68
C VAL A 160 -15.89 12.08 -27.38
N GLY A 161 -16.36 11.68 -28.57
CA GLY A 161 -17.23 12.51 -29.39
C GLY A 161 -16.55 13.82 -29.78
N SER A 162 -17.14 14.95 -29.42
CA SER A 162 -16.53 16.28 -29.61
C SER A 162 -15.39 16.60 -28.64
N GLN A 163 -15.31 15.91 -27.50
CA GLN A 163 -14.56 16.36 -26.32
C GLN A 163 -13.17 15.71 -26.20
N LEU A 164 -12.17 16.51 -25.80
CA LEU A 164 -10.75 16.12 -25.73
C LEU A 164 -10.19 16.17 -24.30
N PHE A 165 -9.97 15.02 -23.70
CA PHE A 165 -9.54 14.85 -22.31
C PHE A 165 -8.01 14.90 -22.18
N ILE A 166 -7.43 16.07 -21.83
CA ILE A 166 -5.97 16.36 -21.83
C ILE A 166 -5.30 16.12 -20.45
N ARG A 167 -4.45 15.10 -20.36
CA ARG A 167 -3.95 14.47 -19.14
C ARG A 167 -2.62 15.10 -18.64
N PHE A 168 -2.64 16.34 -18.15
CA PHE A 168 -1.45 17.14 -17.71
C PHE A 168 -0.61 16.51 -16.57
N LYS A 169 0.57 15.97 -16.87
CA LYS A 169 1.53 15.42 -15.88
C LYS A 169 2.59 16.47 -15.51
N ALA A 170 2.84 16.63 -14.20
CA ALA A 170 3.85 17.55 -13.65
C ALA A 170 4.29 17.14 -12.23
N THR A 171 5.41 17.72 -11.77
CA THR A 171 5.82 17.71 -10.34
C THR A 171 5.70 19.11 -9.73
N ALA A 172 5.54 19.20 -8.41
CA ALA A 172 5.28 20.47 -7.69
C ALA A 172 6.33 20.82 -6.60
N GLY A 173 7.45 20.09 -6.54
CA GLY A 173 8.34 20.08 -5.37
C GLY A 173 7.66 19.44 -4.17
N ASP A 174 7.97 19.92 -2.97
CA ASP A 174 7.47 19.41 -1.69
C ASP A 174 6.04 19.88 -1.33
N ALA A 175 5.37 20.61 -2.22
CA ALA A 175 4.06 21.21 -1.99
C ALA A 175 2.91 20.28 -2.42
N MET A 176 2.04 19.91 -1.48
CA MET A 176 0.79 19.18 -1.75
C MET A 176 -0.36 20.15 -2.08
N GLU A 177 -0.48 20.58 -3.34
CA GLU A 177 -1.65 21.36 -3.79
C GLU A 177 -2.13 21.01 -5.20
N MET A 178 -3.44 20.77 -5.35
CA MET A 178 -4.10 20.82 -6.65
C MET A 178 -3.96 22.20 -7.31
N ASN A 179 -4.01 23.28 -6.51
CA ASN A 179 -4.03 24.67 -6.97
C ASN A 179 -2.86 25.01 -7.91
N MET A 180 -1.65 24.53 -7.62
CA MET A 180 -0.47 24.79 -8.45
C MET A 180 -0.57 24.08 -9.83
N THR A 181 -1.02 22.83 -9.84
CA THR A 181 -1.19 22.03 -11.07
C THR A 181 -2.38 22.51 -11.91
N SER A 182 -3.49 22.87 -11.27
CA SER A 182 -4.67 23.45 -11.95
C SER A 182 -4.35 24.78 -12.61
N LYS A 183 -3.60 25.68 -11.93
CA LYS A 183 -3.13 26.95 -12.50
C LYS A 183 -2.16 26.74 -13.68
N GLY A 184 -1.28 25.74 -13.59
CA GLY A 184 -0.43 25.34 -14.70
C GLY A 184 -1.22 24.83 -15.92
N ALA A 185 -2.25 24.01 -15.68
CA ALA A 185 -3.13 23.49 -16.73
C ALA A 185 -3.99 24.60 -17.37
N GLU A 186 -4.53 25.52 -16.57
CA GLU A 186 -5.30 26.68 -17.05
C GLU A 186 -4.46 27.58 -17.97
N ALA A 187 -3.22 27.89 -17.60
CA ALA A 187 -2.31 28.67 -18.44
C ALA A 187 -1.95 27.94 -19.74
N ALA A 188 -1.76 26.62 -19.67
CA ALA A 188 -1.48 25.76 -20.82
C ALA A 188 -2.65 25.66 -21.81
N LEU A 189 -3.89 25.52 -21.31
CA LEU A 189 -5.11 25.54 -22.12
C LEU A 189 -5.39 26.93 -22.71
N THR A 190 -5.12 28.00 -21.95
CA THR A 190 -5.20 29.39 -22.44
C THR A 190 -4.20 29.66 -23.58
N MET A 191 -3.03 29.03 -23.56
CA MET A 191 -2.05 29.10 -24.64
C MET A 191 -2.51 28.32 -25.88
N MET A 192 -3.09 27.13 -25.69
CA MET A 192 -3.66 26.32 -26.78
C MET A 192 -4.73 27.07 -27.59
N GLY A 193 -5.62 27.81 -26.93
CA GLY A 193 -6.61 28.65 -27.63
C GLY A 193 -6.00 29.73 -28.52
N LYS A 194 -4.83 30.27 -28.14
CA LYS A 194 -4.12 31.31 -28.91
C LYS A 194 -3.31 30.75 -30.09
N GLU A 195 -2.80 29.54 -29.98
CA GLU A 195 -1.96 28.89 -31.01
C GLU A 195 -2.77 28.18 -32.13
N GLY A 196 -4.00 28.62 -32.36
CA GLY A 196 -4.83 28.16 -33.48
C GLY A 196 -6.04 27.30 -33.11
N PHE A 197 -6.41 27.20 -31.84
CA PHE A 197 -7.66 26.57 -31.37
C PHE A 197 -8.62 27.57 -30.69
N PRO A 198 -8.89 28.78 -31.24
CA PRO A 198 -9.76 29.78 -30.59
C PRO A 198 -11.24 29.36 -30.54
N ASP A 199 -11.60 28.32 -31.30
CA ASP A 199 -12.88 27.61 -31.28
C ASP A 199 -13.03 26.64 -30.10
N MET A 200 -11.92 26.31 -29.40
CA MET A 200 -11.92 25.46 -28.21
C MET A 200 -12.06 26.30 -26.93
N TYR A 201 -13.02 25.92 -26.08
CA TYR A 201 -13.23 26.52 -24.76
C TYR A 201 -13.07 25.49 -23.64
N ILE A 202 -12.64 25.96 -22.46
CA ILE A 202 -12.43 25.12 -21.28
C ILE A 202 -13.79 24.82 -20.63
N LEU A 203 -14.39 23.68 -20.95
CA LEU A 203 -15.65 23.23 -20.34
C LEU A 203 -15.51 23.00 -18.82
N SER A 204 -14.35 22.53 -18.37
CA SER A 204 -13.96 22.43 -16.95
C SER A 204 -12.45 22.21 -16.85
N LEU A 205 -11.80 22.76 -15.81
CA LEU A 205 -10.42 22.42 -15.43
C LEU A 205 -10.32 21.03 -14.74
N SER A 206 -11.44 20.44 -14.35
CA SER A 206 -11.54 19.06 -13.84
C SER A 206 -12.70 18.34 -14.53
N GLY A 207 -12.37 17.56 -15.57
CA GLY A 207 -13.35 16.79 -16.35
C GLY A 207 -13.61 15.37 -15.84
N ASN A 208 -13.46 15.12 -14.54
CA ASN A 208 -13.62 13.82 -13.84
C ASN A 208 -12.72 12.65 -14.31
N TYR A 209 -12.05 12.72 -15.46
CA TYR A 209 -11.10 11.70 -15.94
C TYR A 209 -9.74 11.73 -15.19
N CYS A 210 -9.61 12.60 -14.17
CA CYS A 210 -8.58 12.56 -13.11
C CYS A 210 -9.15 12.04 -11.78
N ALA A 211 -10.47 11.87 -11.71
CA ALA A 211 -11.25 11.28 -10.64
C ALA A 211 -11.02 11.82 -9.21
N ASP A 212 -10.78 13.13 -9.05
CA ASP A 212 -10.85 13.75 -7.73
C ASP A 212 -12.24 13.51 -7.08
N LYS A 213 -12.24 12.85 -5.92
CA LYS A 213 -13.40 12.59 -5.03
C LYS A 213 -14.59 11.85 -5.67
N LYS A 214 -14.37 11.04 -6.73
CA LYS A 214 -15.43 10.26 -7.38
C LYS A 214 -14.97 8.85 -7.71
N ALA A 215 -15.82 7.86 -7.43
CA ALA A 215 -15.67 6.51 -7.97
C ALA A 215 -16.07 6.50 -9.45
N ALA A 216 -15.15 6.09 -10.33
CA ALA A 216 -15.36 6.02 -11.77
C ALA A 216 -14.57 4.84 -12.37
N ALA A 217 -14.92 4.40 -13.57
CA ALA A 217 -14.23 3.27 -14.22
C ALA A 217 -12.74 3.54 -14.50
N VAL A 218 -12.34 4.80 -14.69
CA VAL A 218 -10.93 5.25 -14.77
C VAL A 218 -10.16 5.09 -13.44
N ASN A 219 -10.82 4.62 -12.39
CA ASN A 219 -10.20 4.26 -11.11
C ASN A 219 -9.91 2.75 -11.02
N TRP A 220 -10.28 1.95 -12.03
CA TRP A 220 -9.53 0.71 -12.26
C TRP A 220 -8.08 1.08 -12.51
N ILE A 221 -7.16 0.28 -11.97
CA ILE A 221 -5.75 0.58 -12.05
C ILE A 221 -5.25 0.10 -13.41
N GLU A 222 -5.35 1.02 -14.37
CA GLU A 222 -4.67 1.02 -15.66
C GLU A 222 -3.17 1.26 -15.41
N VAL A 223 -2.33 0.25 -15.65
CA VAL A 223 -0.87 0.37 -15.68
C VAL A 223 -0.42 0.38 -17.14
N PRO A 224 0.00 1.53 -17.69
CA PRO A 224 0.46 1.65 -19.07
C PRO A 224 1.65 0.75 -19.39
N ALA A 225 1.73 0.28 -20.64
CA ALA A 225 2.78 -0.64 -21.09
C ALA A 225 4.22 -0.08 -20.95
N ASP A 226 4.40 1.23 -21.05
CA ASP A 226 5.70 1.89 -20.84
C ASP A 226 6.09 1.88 -19.35
N VAL A 227 5.14 2.14 -18.44
CA VAL A 227 5.33 1.99 -16.99
C VAL A 227 5.64 0.54 -16.63
N LEU A 228 4.94 -0.42 -17.22
CA LEU A 228 5.21 -1.85 -17.00
C LEU A 228 6.61 -2.23 -17.50
N SER A 229 6.98 -1.83 -18.72
CA SER A 229 8.30 -2.09 -19.30
C SER A 229 9.44 -1.40 -18.54
N PHE A 230 9.24 -0.20 -18.03
CA PHE A 230 10.28 0.63 -17.41
C PHE A 230 10.44 0.41 -15.90
N VAL A 231 9.34 0.26 -15.15
CA VAL A 231 9.36 0.08 -13.69
C VAL A 231 9.41 -1.41 -13.34
N LEU A 232 8.64 -2.22 -14.06
CA LEU A 232 8.40 -3.63 -13.73
C LEU A 232 9.18 -4.61 -14.61
N ILE A 233 9.71 -4.14 -15.75
CA ILE A 233 10.62 -4.86 -16.67
C ILE A 233 9.97 -6.14 -17.21
N ILE A 234 8.73 -6.00 -17.66
CA ILE A 234 7.93 -7.07 -18.28
C ILE A 234 6.91 -6.45 -19.26
N ASP A 235 6.42 -7.23 -20.22
CA ASP A 235 5.29 -6.87 -21.07
C ASP A 235 3.94 -7.32 -20.47
N VAL A 236 2.85 -6.79 -21.03
CA VAL A 236 1.48 -7.01 -20.50
C VAL A 236 1.03 -8.46 -20.71
N ASP A 237 1.29 -9.05 -21.87
CA ASP A 237 0.77 -10.37 -22.23
C ASP A 237 1.46 -11.51 -21.48
N THR A 238 2.78 -11.43 -21.28
CA THR A 238 3.52 -12.37 -20.43
C THR A 238 3.03 -12.31 -18.99
N LEU A 239 2.71 -11.12 -18.48
CA LEU A 239 2.22 -10.94 -17.11
C LEU A 239 0.78 -11.45 -16.93
N VAL A 240 -0.13 -11.17 -17.87
CA VAL A 240 -1.50 -11.72 -17.90
C VAL A 240 -1.45 -13.24 -17.99
N LYS A 241 -0.62 -13.80 -18.86
CA LYS A 241 -0.40 -15.24 -19.01
C LYS A 241 0.15 -15.88 -17.73
N LEU A 242 1.06 -15.21 -17.02
CA LEU A 242 1.53 -15.69 -15.72
C LEU A 242 0.38 -15.80 -14.72
N ILE A 243 -0.48 -14.79 -14.60
CA ILE A 243 -1.62 -14.82 -13.66
C ILE A 243 -2.60 -15.94 -14.00
N GLN A 244 -2.93 -16.13 -15.29
CA GLN A 244 -3.78 -17.24 -15.73
C GLN A 244 -3.19 -18.61 -15.35
N VAL A 245 -1.90 -18.83 -15.59
CA VAL A 245 -1.24 -20.12 -15.30
C VAL A 245 -0.98 -20.34 -13.80
N LYS A 246 -0.45 -19.33 -13.09
CA LYS A 246 -0.10 -19.44 -11.67
C LYS A 246 -1.32 -19.26 -10.76
N ASN A 247 -1.93 -18.07 -10.79
CA ASN A 247 -2.90 -17.65 -9.78
C ASN A 247 -4.29 -18.25 -10.00
N LEU A 248 -4.62 -18.69 -11.23
CA LEU A 248 -5.87 -19.38 -11.52
C LEU A 248 -5.66 -20.90 -11.64
N VAL A 249 -4.96 -21.37 -12.68
CA VAL A 249 -4.79 -22.82 -12.95
C VAL A 249 -3.96 -23.50 -11.85
N GLY A 250 -2.83 -22.91 -11.45
CA GLY A 250 -1.98 -23.43 -10.38
C GLY A 250 -2.70 -23.54 -9.04
N SER A 251 -3.39 -22.47 -8.62
CA SER A 251 -4.23 -22.49 -7.40
C SER A 251 -5.35 -23.54 -7.48
N ALA A 252 -6.03 -23.69 -8.63
CA ALA A 252 -7.06 -24.70 -8.81
C ALA A 252 -6.51 -26.14 -8.73
N VAL A 253 -5.37 -26.42 -9.36
CA VAL A 253 -4.69 -27.73 -9.30
C VAL A 253 -4.18 -28.03 -7.87
N ALA A 254 -3.79 -27.01 -7.11
CA ALA A 254 -3.41 -27.14 -5.70
C ALA A 254 -4.61 -27.31 -4.75
N GLY A 255 -5.85 -27.27 -5.24
CA GLY A 255 -7.07 -27.33 -4.41
C GLY A 255 -7.28 -26.09 -3.53
N ALA A 256 -6.70 -24.95 -3.90
CA ALA A 256 -6.73 -23.75 -3.08
C ALA A 256 -8.12 -23.09 -3.05
N LEU A 257 -8.60 -22.80 -1.84
CA LEU A 257 -9.83 -22.05 -1.60
C LEU A 257 -9.46 -20.59 -1.25
N GLY A 258 -10.15 -19.62 -1.85
CA GLY A 258 -9.93 -18.18 -1.64
C GLY A 258 -8.57 -17.61 -2.12
N SER A 259 -7.56 -18.46 -2.36
CA SER A 259 -6.17 -18.06 -2.59
C SER A 259 -5.78 -18.05 -4.07
N PHE A 260 -6.40 -17.16 -4.84
CA PHE A 260 -6.16 -16.95 -6.27
C PHE A 260 -5.26 -15.72 -6.52
N ASN A 261 -4.14 -15.67 -5.77
CA ASN A 261 -3.21 -14.55 -5.71
C ASN A 261 -1.73 -15.02 -5.66
N ALA A 262 -0.78 -14.10 -5.65
CA ALA A 262 0.65 -14.39 -5.58
C ALA A 262 1.21 -14.41 -4.15
N HIS A 263 0.91 -13.40 -3.33
CA HIS A 263 1.36 -13.29 -1.93
C HIS A 263 0.50 -12.34 -1.06
N ALA A 264 -0.81 -12.25 -1.27
CA ALA A 264 -1.68 -11.33 -0.51
C ALA A 264 -1.49 -11.45 1.02
N ALA A 265 -1.27 -12.67 1.52
CA ALA A 265 -0.93 -12.96 2.91
C ALA A 265 0.28 -12.19 3.45
N ASN A 266 1.34 -11.98 2.65
CA ASN A 266 2.52 -11.23 3.05
C ASN A 266 2.19 -9.76 3.34
N ILE A 267 1.34 -9.13 2.53
CA ILE A 267 0.92 -7.74 2.76
C ILE A 267 -0.04 -7.67 3.96
N VAL A 268 -1.06 -8.55 3.99
CA VAL A 268 -2.04 -8.61 5.07
C VAL A 268 -1.34 -8.80 6.42
N ALA A 269 -0.50 -9.82 6.57
CA ALA A 269 0.21 -10.12 7.82
C ALA A 269 1.05 -8.95 8.33
N THR A 270 1.83 -8.32 7.44
CA THR A 270 2.80 -7.31 7.84
C THR A 270 2.15 -5.96 8.15
N VAL A 271 1.02 -5.63 7.52
CA VAL A 271 0.18 -4.50 7.94
C VAL A 271 -0.61 -4.84 9.20
N PHE A 272 -1.14 -6.06 9.35
CA PHE A 272 -1.88 -6.50 10.53
C PHE A 272 -1.05 -6.39 11.81
N ILE A 273 0.18 -6.90 11.80
CA ILE A 273 1.11 -6.81 12.94
C ILE A 273 1.49 -5.34 13.21
N ALA A 274 1.66 -4.52 12.16
CA ALA A 274 1.94 -3.09 12.30
C ALA A 274 0.78 -2.34 12.96
N THR A 275 -0.47 -2.62 12.59
CA THR A 275 -1.65 -1.88 13.03
C THR A 275 -2.44 -2.55 14.16
N GLY A 276 -1.94 -3.66 14.72
CA GLY A 276 -2.53 -4.30 15.90
C GLY A 276 -3.86 -5.02 15.64
N GLN A 277 -4.00 -5.57 14.45
CA GLN A 277 -5.09 -6.49 14.09
C GLN A 277 -4.81 -7.89 14.69
N ASP A 278 -5.76 -8.81 14.62
CA ASP A 278 -5.54 -10.18 15.05
C ASP A 278 -4.68 -10.96 14.04
N GLY A 279 -3.58 -11.56 14.51
CA GLY A 279 -2.71 -12.39 13.68
C GLY A 279 -3.32 -13.72 13.24
N ALA A 280 -4.37 -14.21 13.92
CA ALA A 280 -5.12 -15.39 13.47
C ALA A 280 -5.94 -15.08 12.21
N GLN A 281 -6.62 -13.92 12.18
CA GLN A 281 -7.50 -13.48 11.09
C GLN A 281 -6.79 -13.23 9.76
N ILE A 282 -5.45 -13.37 9.71
CA ILE A 282 -4.67 -13.37 8.46
C ILE A 282 -5.13 -14.50 7.53
N ALA A 283 -5.56 -15.66 8.06
CA ALA A 283 -5.99 -16.80 7.26
C ALA A 283 -7.20 -16.48 6.38
N GLU A 284 -8.23 -15.85 6.96
CA GLU A 284 -9.43 -15.39 6.28
C GLU A 284 -9.15 -14.14 5.45
N SER A 285 -8.42 -13.17 6.03
CA SER A 285 -8.17 -11.85 5.44
C SER A 285 -7.20 -11.86 4.26
N ALA A 286 -6.38 -12.89 4.12
CA ALA A 286 -5.53 -13.09 2.94
C ALA A 286 -6.27 -13.66 1.73
N SER A 287 -7.54 -14.06 1.87
CA SER A 287 -8.38 -14.50 0.75
C SER A 287 -8.47 -13.39 -0.28
N CYS A 288 -7.93 -13.65 -1.47
CA CYS A 288 -7.75 -12.67 -2.51
C CYS A 288 -7.75 -13.35 -3.88
N LEU A 289 -8.60 -12.84 -4.78
CA LEU A 289 -8.54 -13.10 -6.22
C LEU A 289 -7.86 -11.91 -6.91
N THR A 290 -6.70 -12.16 -7.53
CA THR A 290 -5.99 -11.18 -8.35
C THR A 290 -6.29 -11.43 -9.82
N THR A 291 -6.83 -10.44 -10.52
CA THR A 291 -7.08 -10.51 -11.97
C THR A 291 -6.21 -9.48 -12.70
N MET A 292 -5.69 -9.89 -13.85
CA MET A 292 -4.97 -9.03 -14.78
C MET A 292 -5.48 -9.29 -16.20
N MET A 293 -5.68 -8.22 -16.97
CA MET A 293 -6.15 -8.26 -18.36
C MET A 293 -5.37 -7.27 -19.22
N ASN A 294 -5.07 -7.65 -20.46
CA ASN A 294 -4.64 -6.71 -21.49
C ASN A 294 -5.89 -6.04 -22.08
N VAL A 295 -5.97 -4.72 -22.01
CA VAL A 295 -7.03 -3.93 -22.65
C VAL A 295 -6.35 -2.87 -23.50
N GLN A 296 -6.48 -2.99 -24.83
CA GLN A 296 -5.90 -2.07 -25.81
C GLN A 296 -4.37 -1.85 -25.68
N GLY A 297 -3.66 -2.79 -25.06
CA GLY A 297 -2.22 -2.70 -24.80
C GLY A 297 -1.85 -2.24 -23.39
N GLU A 298 -2.80 -1.86 -22.53
CA GLU A 298 -2.54 -1.50 -21.13
C GLU A 298 -2.97 -2.62 -20.17
N LEU A 299 -2.29 -2.72 -19.01
CA LEU A 299 -2.59 -3.71 -17.99
C LEU A 299 -3.70 -3.18 -17.07
N HIS A 300 -4.90 -3.74 -17.16
CA HIS A 300 -5.91 -3.57 -16.12
C HIS A 300 -5.67 -4.61 -15.03
N ILE A 301 -5.46 -4.16 -13.79
CA ILE A 301 -5.34 -5.01 -12.61
C ILE A 301 -6.46 -4.72 -11.59
N SER A 302 -6.96 -5.77 -10.95
CA SER A 302 -7.77 -5.64 -9.72
C SER A 302 -7.49 -6.78 -8.74
N VAL A 303 -7.76 -6.52 -7.46
CA VAL A 303 -7.76 -7.52 -6.39
C VAL A 303 -9.11 -7.50 -5.68
N SER A 304 -9.65 -8.68 -5.40
CA SER A 304 -10.94 -8.86 -4.72
C SER A 304 -10.73 -9.63 -3.44
N MET A 305 -10.90 -8.96 -2.29
CA MET A 305 -10.67 -9.51 -0.95
C MET A 305 -12.00 -9.53 -0.17
N PRO A 306 -12.77 -10.64 -0.22
CA PRO A 306 -14.15 -10.67 0.27
C PRO A 306 -14.28 -10.76 1.80
N SER A 307 -13.22 -11.15 2.50
CA SER A 307 -13.19 -11.50 3.92
C SER A 307 -12.07 -10.79 4.69
N LEU A 308 -11.76 -9.53 4.31
CA LEU A 308 -10.74 -8.72 4.97
C LEU A 308 -11.27 -8.14 6.29
N GLU A 309 -10.93 -8.77 7.41
CA GLU A 309 -11.40 -8.43 8.75
C GLU A 309 -10.46 -7.41 9.41
N VAL A 310 -10.91 -6.16 9.60
CA VAL A 310 -10.08 -5.08 10.15
C VAL A 310 -10.81 -4.16 11.14
N ALA A 311 -10.08 -3.67 12.14
CA ALA A 311 -10.57 -2.79 13.18
C ALA A 311 -9.58 -1.64 13.46
N THR A 312 -10.11 -0.49 13.88
CA THR A 312 -9.30 0.69 14.28
C THR A 312 -9.46 1.07 15.75
N ALA A 313 -10.19 0.25 16.51
CA ALA A 313 -10.39 0.35 17.96
C ALA A 313 -10.63 -1.05 18.56
N GLY A 314 -10.22 -1.27 19.81
CA GLY A 314 -10.27 -2.59 20.46
C GLY A 314 -9.09 -3.50 20.11
N GLY A 315 -8.92 -4.63 20.81
CA GLY A 315 -7.81 -5.56 20.59
C GLY A 315 -6.43 -4.88 20.64
N GLY A 316 -5.48 -5.34 19.82
CA GLY A 316 -4.12 -4.80 19.75
C GLY A 316 -4.01 -3.33 19.29
N THR A 317 -5.08 -2.75 18.74
CA THR A 317 -5.09 -1.36 18.23
C THR A 317 -4.90 -0.29 19.33
N VAL A 318 -5.17 -0.66 20.59
CA VAL A 318 -5.02 0.21 21.76
C VAL A 318 -3.56 0.40 22.16
N LEU A 319 -2.69 -0.55 21.81
CA LEU A 319 -1.27 -0.53 22.16
C LEU A 319 -0.56 0.63 21.45
N ARG A 320 0.24 1.40 22.20
CA ARG A 320 0.81 2.69 21.75
C ARG A 320 1.59 2.62 20.44
N LEU A 321 2.30 1.52 20.15
CA LEU A 321 3.08 1.37 18.92
C LEU A 321 2.14 1.18 17.71
N GLN A 322 1.19 0.25 17.83
CA GLN A 322 0.16 -0.05 16.83
C GLN A 322 -0.76 1.17 16.58
N SER A 323 -1.18 1.86 17.64
CA SER A 323 -1.90 3.13 17.56
C SER A 323 -1.10 4.23 16.86
N THR A 324 0.24 4.18 16.87
CA THR A 324 1.08 5.11 16.10
C THR A 324 1.06 4.80 14.60
N MET A 325 1.00 3.52 14.22
CA MET A 325 0.81 3.12 12.81
C MET A 325 -0.58 3.53 12.30
N HIS A 326 -1.61 3.49 13.15
CA HIS A 326 -2.93 4.07 12.80
C HIS A 326 -2.94 5.60 12.67
N ASN A 327 -2.08 6.33 13.40
CA ASN A 327 -1.89 7.77 13.17
C ASN A 327 -1.24 8.03 11.80
N MET A 328 -0.21 7.24 11.45
CA MET A 328 0.50 7.31 10.16
C MET A 328 -0.43 7.07 8.95
N LEU A 329 -1.47 6.25 9.12
CA LEU A 329 -2.51 5.99 8.12
C LEU A 329 -3.76 6.90 8.23
N GLY A 330 -3.85 7.79 9.23
CA GLY A 330 -5.01 8.68 9.40
C GLY A 330 -6.33 7.94 9.70
N VAL A 331 -6.28 6.84 10.46
CA VAL A 331 -7.44 5.96 10.77
C VAL A 331 -7.60 5.62 12.25
N ARG A 332 -6.83 6.23 13.16
CA ARG A 332 -6.85 5.85 14.59
C ARG A 332 -8.21 6.04 15.25
N GLY A 333 -8.67 5.00 15.96
CA GLY A 333 -9.88 5.03 16.78
C GLY A 333 -11.18 4.91 15.97
N PRO A 334 -12.34 5.00 16.64
CA PRO A 334 -13.63 5.15 15.96
C PRO A 334 -13.69 6.51 15.27
N HIS A 335 -14.22 6.55 14.04
CA HIS A 335 -14.42 7.80 13.31
C HIS A 335 -15.59 8.60 13.94
N THR A 336 -15.38 9.89 14.18
CA THR A 336 -16.20 10.70 15.12
C THR A 336 -17.56 11.14 14.59
N ARG A 337 -17.83 10.98 13.28
CA ARG A 337 -19.11 11.38 12.65
C ARG A 337 -19.81 10.21 11.97
N ASN A 338 -19.05 9.38 11.28
CA ASN A 338 -19.55 8.21 10.55
C ASN A 338 -18.87 6.95 11.11
N PRO A 339 -19.49 6.19 12.02
CA PRO A 339 -18.92 4.95 12.52
C PRO A 339 -18.57 3.98 11.38
N GLY A 340 -17.38 3.38 11.43
CA GLY A 340 -16.89 2.46 10.40
C GLY A 340 -15.92 3.06 9.36
N ASP A 341 -15.99 4.36 9.04
CA ASP A 341 -15.18 4.97 7.96
C ASP A 341 -13.67 4.74 8.11
N ASN A 342 -13.14 4.78 9.35
CA ASN A 342 -11.73 4.54 9.64
C ASN A 342 -11.31 3.09 9.30
N ALA A 343 -12.14 2.09 9.65
CA ALA A 343 -11.90 0.69 9.30
C ALA A 343 -12.07 0.46 7.79
N GLY A 344 -13.10 1.05 7.17
CA GLY A 344 -13.29 1.03 5.71
C GLY A 344 -12.18 1.74 4.93
N ARG A 345 -11.49 2.73 5.52
CA ARG A 345 -10.26 3.32 4.96
C ARG A 345 -9.07 2.37 5.14
N LEU A 346 -8.88 1.76 6.31
CA LEU A 346 -7.82 0.77 6.56
C LEU A 346 -7.92 -0.43 5.60
N ALA A 347 -9.13 -0.97 5.39
CA ALA A 347 -9.40 -2.05 4.44
C ALA A 347 -8.97 -1.68 3.00
N ARG A 348 -9.33 -0.48 2.53
CA ARG A 348 -8.93 0.02 1.19
C ARG A 348 -7.42 0.23 1.06
N ILE A 349 -6.76 0.72 2.11
CA ILE A 349 -5.28 0.85 2.14
C ILE A 349 -4.61 -0.52 2.04
N ILE A 350 -5.11 -1.54 2.75
CA ILE A 350 -4.59 -2.90 2.69
C ILE A 350 -4.84 -3.52 1.31
N ALA A 351 -6.04 -3.41 0.75
CA ALA A 351 -6.34 -3.93 -0.58
C ALA A 351 -5.49 -3.28 -1.68
N ALA A 352 -5.30 -1.95 -1.64
CA ALA A 352 -4.41 -1.26 -2.56
C ALA A 352 -2.93 -1.63 -2.37
N ALA A 353 -2.50 -1.92 -1.14
CA ALA A 353 -1.15 -2.41 -0.86
C ALA A 353 -0.96 -3.85 -1.35
N VAL A 354 -1.98 -4.70 -1.25
CA VAL A 354 -2.00 -6.05 -1.84
C VAL A 354 -1.86 -5.94 -3.35
N LEU A 355 -2.63 -5.08 -4.01
CA LEU A 355 -2.54 -4.85 -5.46
C LEU A 355 -1.14 -4.38 -5.90
N ALA A 356 -0.52 -3.45 -5.15
CA ALA A 356 0.86 -3.03 -5.37
C ALA A 356 1.86 -4.19 -5.16
N GLY A 357 1.65 -5.03 -4.14
CA GLY A 357 2.45 -6.23 -3.91
C GLY A 357 2.32 -7.26 -5.03
N GLU A 358 1.09 -7.53 -5.50
CA GLU A 358 0.78 -8.48 -6.56
C GLU A 358 1.41 -8.08 -7.89
N VAL A 359 1.21 -6.83 -8.33
CA VAL A 359 1.77 -6.36 -9.62
C VAL A 359 3.30 -6.42 -9.62
N SER A 360 3.95 -6.11 -8.49
CA SER A 360 5.41 -6.20 -8.37
C SER A 360 5.91 -7.65 -8.35
N LEU A 361 5.30 -8.53 -7.54
CA LEU A 361 5.74 -9.92 -7.42
C LEU A 361 5.48 -10.71 -8.72
N CYS A 362 4.30 -10.57 -9.33
CA CYS A 362 4.00 -11.22 -10.59
C CYS A 362 4.95 -10.75 -11.71
N SER A 363 5.32 -9.47 -11.74
CA SER A 363 6.34 -8.98 -12.69
C SER A 363 7.73 -9.57 -12.42
N ALA A 364 8.15 -9.64 -11.15
CA ALA A 364 9.44 -10.24 -10.76
C ALA A 364 9.49 -11.76 -11.00
N LEU A 365 8.37 -12.46 -10.92
CA LEU A 365 8.21 -13.87 -11.30
C LEU A 365 8.31 -14.04 -12.83
N ALA A 366 7.53 -13.26 -13.59
CA ALA A 366 7.49 -13.31 -15.05
C ALA A 366 8.86 -13.02 -15.68
N ALA A 367 9.60 -12.05 -15.13
CA ALA A 367 10.95 -11.69 -15.57
C ALA A 367 12.06 -12.62 -15.02
N GLY A 368 11.73 -13.68 -14.26
CA GLY A 368 12.70 -14.61 -13.65
C GLY A 368 13.60 -13.99 -12.56
N GLN A 369 13.25 -12.80 -12.06
CA GLN A 369 14.11 -11.99 -11.17
C GLN A 369 14.05 -12.44 -9.69
N LEU A 370 13.00 -13.16 -9.28
CA LEU A 370 12.75 -13.52 -7.87
C LEU A 370 13.98 -14.08 -7.15
N VAL A 371 14.59 -15.15 -7.69
CA VAL A 371 15.72 -15.83 -7.04
C VAL A 371 16.90 -14.89 -6.86
N ARG A 372 17.19 -14.04 -7.86
CA ARG A 372 18.26 -13.05 -7.80
C ARG A 372 18.02 -12.01 -6.70
N SER A 373 16.78 -11.53 -6.56
CA SER A 373 16.42 -10.56 -5.51
C SER A 373 16.46 -11.16 -4.10
N HIS A 374 15.96 -12.39 -3.89
CA HIS A 374 16.04 -13.05 -2.58
C HIS A 374 17.50 -13.39 -2.21
N MET A 375 18.34 -13.80 -3.17
CA MET A 375 19.75 -14.08 -2.90
C MET A 375 20.60 -12.83 -2.57
N LEU A 376 20.22 -11.65 -3.08
CA LEU A 376 20.93 -10.39 -2.82
C LEU A 376 20.56 -9.73 -1.48
N TYR A 377 19.33 -9.92 -0.99
CA TYR A 377 18.77 -9.10 0.10
C TYR A 377 18.04 -9.90 1.19
N ASN A 378 17.72 -11.18 0.97
CA ASN A 378 17.02 -12.06 1.91
C ASN A 378 17.90 -13.24 2.36
N ARG A 379 19.22 -13.07 2.25
CA ARG A 379 20.25 -13.83 2.99
C ARG A 379 21.19 -12.82 3.63
N LYS A 380 21.67 -13.11 4.85
CA LYS A 380 22.93 -12.52 5.31
C LYS A 380 24.01 -12.98 4.33
N GLY A 381 24.76 -12.04 3.75
CA GLY A 381 26.02 -12.39 3.10
C GLY A 381 26.93 -13.09 4.12
N SER A 382 27.59 -14.16 3.71
CA SER A 382 28.64 -14.81 4.50
C SER A 382 29.83 -13.85 4.58
N ALA A 383 29.91 -13.14 5.71
CA ALA A 383 31.05 -12.32 6.13
C ALA A 383 32.05 -13.18 6.91
#